data_AF-A0AAN5AM62-F1
#
_entry.id   AF-A0AAN5AM62-F1
#
_cell.length_a   1.000
_cell.length_b   1.000
_cell.length_c   1.000
_cell.angle_alpha   90.00
_cell.angle_beta   90.00
_cell.angle_gamma   90.00
#
_symmetry.space_group_name_H-M   'P 1'
#
loop_
_entity.id
_entity.type
_entity.pdbx_description
1 polymer ?
#
loop_
_entity_poly.entity_id
_entity_poly.type
_entity_poly.pdbx_seq_one_letter_code
_entity_poly.pdbx_strand_id
1 'polypeptide(L)'
;MKHKINRFYSYVLLAIVVFLSYNFLAGNITVGLGLGDIIFIPIILIIFFSYLITLIINRKKAKNIIIINIIFTLPIMWLILSVTIWRGVQYPWNGELFFPSKESKRLYAEKEKNWISERDSLIHLIELDPNEINAYAKIGRLSSLLGEETEALNYYKIGAKKGDNFSKYLLAKEYEARDMKDKAIFLYREILDTDSTHQVAKIELRRLLN
;
A
#
# COMPACT_ATOMS: atom_id res chain seq x y z
N MET A 1 16.91 -22.25 -33.58
CA MET A 1 17.27 -21.06 -32.80
C MET A 1 16.11 -20.53 -31.95
N LYS A 2 14.96 -20.15 -32.55
CA LYS A 2 13.76 -19.63 -31.83
C LYS A 2 13.31 -20.47 -30.63
N HIS A 3 13.35 -21.79 -30.75
CA HIS A 3 12.99 -22.71 -29.65
C HIS A 3 13.89 -22.60 -28.41
N LYS A 4 15.21 -22.39 -28.59
CA LYS A 4 16.15 -22.24 -27.46
C LYS A 4 15.91 -20.92 -26.73
N ILE A 5 15.62 -19.84 -27.47
CA ILE A 5 15.31 -18.51 -26.93
C ILE A 5 14.06 -18.55 -26.05
N ASN A 6 12.98 -19.21 -26.50
CA ASN A 6 11.73 -19.27 -25.73
C ASN A 6 11.89 -20.06 -24.43
N ARG A 7 12.70 -21.14 -24.46
CA ARG A 7 13.01 -21.90 -23.23
C ARG A 7 13.89 -21.09 -22.28
N PHE A 8 14.86 -20.36 -22.80
CA PHE A 8 15.66 -19.44 -22.01
C PHE A 8 14.76 -18.41 -21.30
N TYR A 9 13.82 -17.79 -22.03
CA TYR A 9 12.83 -16.88 -21.45
C TYR A 9 11.98 -17.55 -20.35
N SER A 10 11.57 -18.81 -20.54
CA SER A 10 10.83 -19.53 -19.49
C SER A 10 11.66 -19.71 -18.22
N TYR A 11 12.97 -19.98 -18.34
CA TYR A 11 13.85 -20.07 -17.17
C TYR A 11 14.06 -18.73 -16.49
N VAL A 12 14.14 -17.63 -17.26
CA VAL A 12 14.21 -16.27 -16.70
C VAL A 12 12.93 -15.94 -15.92
N LEU A 13 11.76 -16.17 -16.50
CA LEU A 13 10.48 -15.96 -15.79
C LEU A 13 10.39 -16.83 -14.53
N LEU A 14 10.79 -18.11 -14.61
CA LEU A 14 10.78 -19.00 -13.46
C LEU A 14 11.72 -18.48 -12.36
N ALA A 15 12.92 -18.03 -12.71
CA ALA A 15 13.88 -17.46 -11.76
C ALA A 15 13.31 -16.21 -11.07
N ILE A 16 12.62 -15.33 -11.81
CA ILE A 16 11.95 -14.15 -11.24
C ILE A 16 10.88 -14.59 -10.24
N VAL A 17 10.01 -15.53 -10.59
CA VAL A 17 8.95 -15.98 -9.68
C VAL A 17 9.54 -16.68 -8.45
N VAL A 18 10.57 -17.51 -8.60
CA VAL A 18 11.27 -18.13 -7.46
C VAL A 18 11.87 -17.08 -6.54
N PHE A 19 12.53 -16.06 -7.11
CA PHE A 19 13.11 -14.96 -6.36
C PHE A 19 12.04 -14.18 -5.59
N LEU A 20 10.91 -13.86 -6.22
CA LEU A 20 9.78 -13.18 -5.57
C LEU A 20 9.19 -14.05 -4.45
N SER A 21 8.89 -15.32 -4.72
CA SER A 21 8.36 -16.26 -3.73
C SER A 21 9.26 -16.38 -2.50
N TYR A 22 10.56 -16.54 -2.71
CA TYR A 22 11.53 -16.65 -1.62
C TYR A 22 11.54 -15.38 -0.75
N ASN A 23 11.61 -14.21 -1.37
CA ASN A 23 11.71 -12.95 -0.63
C ASN A 23 10.40 -12.59 0.10
N PHE A 24 9.24 -12.97 -0.44
CA PHE A 24 7.97 -12.85 0.29
C PHE A 24 7.92 -13.77 1.50
N LEU A 25 8.28 -15.06 1.34
CA LEU A 25 8.29 -16.02 2.45
C LEU A 25 9.32 -15.68 3.53
N ALA A 26 10.46 -15.10 3.14
CA ALA A 26 11.48 -14.62 4.06
C ALA A 26 11.09 -13.30 4.77
N GLY A 27 9.97 -12.67 4.39
CA GLY A 27 9.56 -11.37 4.92
C GLY A 27 10.47 -10.21 4.48
N ASN A 28 11.25 -10.40 3.40
CA ASN A 28 12.08 -9.33 2.85
C ASN A 28 11.26 -8.36 2.00
N ILE A 29 10.22 -8.85 1.32
CA ILE A 29 9.28 -8.02 0.54
C ILE A 29 7.95 -7.96 1.28
N THR A 30 7.45 -6.74 1.45
CA THR A 30 6.10 -6.46 1.97
C THR A 30 5.38 -5.57 0.96
N VAL A 31 4.08 -5.80 0.72
CA VAL A 31 3.26 -4.92 -0.13
C VAL A 31 2.83 -3.69 0.67
N GLY A 32 2.98 -3.71 2.01
CA GLY A 32 2.70 -2.56 2.87
C GLY A 32 1.20 -2.37 3.13
N LEU A 33 0.39 -3.39 2.87
CA LEU A 33 -1.06 -3.40 3.10
C LEU A 33 -1.44 -4.12 4.40
N GLY A 34 -0.50 -4.28 5.34
CA GLY A 34 -0.69 -5.03 6.57
C GLY A 34 -1.15 -6.47 6.30
N LEU A 35 -2.41 -6.78 6.66
CA LEU A 35 -3.04 -8.08 6.38
C LEU A 35 -3.08 -8.45 4.89
N GLY A 36 -2.99 -7.46 3.99
CA GLY A 36 -2.89 -7.70 2.55
C GLY A 36 -1.69 -8.55 2.15
N ASP A 37 -0.56 -8.47 2.88
CA ASP A 37 0.64 -9.27 2.58
C ASP A 37 0.41 -10.77 2.72
N ILE A 38 -0.50 -11.17 3.61
CA ILE A 38 -0.92 -12.57 3.80
C ILE A 38 -1.64 -13.09 2.55
N ILE A 39 -2.35 -12.22 1.81
CA ILE A 39 -3.08 -12.58 0.59
C ILE A 39 -2.12 -12.73 -0.61
N PHE A 40 -1.02 -11.97 -0.64
CA PHE A 40 -0.06 -12.05 -1.75
C PHE A 40 0.76 -13.34 -1.76
N ILE A 41 1.08 -13.90 -0.59
CA ILE A 41 1.81 -15.18 -0.48
C ILE A 41 1.11 -16.32 -1.25
N PRO A 42 -0.17 -16.65 -1.01
CA PRO A 42 -0.84 -17.72 -1.76
C PRO A 42 -1.00 -17.38 -3.24
N ILE A 43 -1.22 -16.11 -3.62
CA ILE A 43 -1.30 -15.70 -5.03
C ILE A 43 0.02 -16.01 -5.77
N ILE A 44 1.15 -15.63 -5.17
CA ILE A 44 2.48 -15.86 -5.76
C ILE A 44 2.76 -17.36 -5.87
N LEU A 45 2.41 -18.16 -4.84
CA LEU A 45 2.57 -19.61 -4.88
C LEU A 45 1.69 -20.26 -5.95
N ILE A 46 0.44 -19.81 -6.12
CA ILE A 46 -0.47 -20.29 -7.18
C ILE A 46 0.12 -19.99 -8.56
N ILE A 47 0.63 -18.78 -8.78
CA ILE A 47 1.29 -18.40 -10.03
C ILE A 47 2.53 -19.27 -10.27
N PHE A 48 3.37 -19.48 -9.25
CA PHE A 48 4.55 -20.33 -9.33
C PHE A 48 4.22 -21.77 -9.71
N PHE A 49 3.33 -22.43 -8.97
CA PHE A 49 3.00 -23.84 -9.21
C PHE A 49 2.26 -24.03 -10.53
N SER A 50 1.30 -23.15 -10.86
CA SER A 50 0.60 -23.23 -12.15
C SER A 50 1.55 -23.03 -13.34
N TYR A 51 2.53 -22.11 -13.22
CA TYR A 51 3.55 -21.92 -14.25
C TYR A 51 4.46 -23.15 -14.39
N LEU A 52 4.92 -23.71 -13.27
CA LEU A 52 5.76 -24.91 -13.26
C LEU A 52 5.04 -26.11 -13.89
N ILE A 53 3.79 -26.36 -13.49
CA ILE A 53 2.97 -27.46 -14.01
C ILE A 53 2.75 -27.30 -15.52
N THR A 54 2.39 -26.11 -15.99
CA THR A 54 2.15 -25.88 -17.42
C THR A 54 3.42 -26.04 -18.25
N LEU A 55 4.60 -25.66 -17.74
CA LEU A 55 5.89 -25.92 -18.40
C LEU A 55 6.22 -27.42 -18.47
N ILE A 56 5.98 -28.17 -17.39
CA ILE A 56 6.22 -29.63 -17.35
C ILE A 56 5.33 -30.34 -18.38
N ILE A 57 4.03 -30.04 -18.40
CA ILE A 57 3.05 -30.65 -19.33
C ILE A 57 3.41 -30.32 -20.78
N ASN A 58 3.80 -29.07 -21.06
CA ASN A 58 4.03 -28.59 -22.42
C ASN A 58 5.49 -28.63 -22.87
N ARG A 59 6.38 -29.32 -22.13
CA ARG A 59 7.84 -29.33 -22.36
C ARG A 59 8.28 -29.68 -23.79
N LYS A 60 7.48 -30.47 -24.52
CA LYS A 60 7.76 -30.88 -25.92
C LYS A 60 7.06 -30.01 -26.98
N LYS A 61 6.12 -29.13 -26.59
CA LYS A 61 5.26 -28.36 -27.51
C LYS A 61 5.69 -26.89 -27.57
N ALA A 62 6.57 -26.57 -28.52
CA ALA A 62 7.20 -25.25 -28.67
C ALA A 62 6.22 -24.06 -28.75
N LYS A 63 5.13 -24.21 -29.52
CA LYS A 63 4.10 -23.15 -29.66
C LYS A 63 3.38 -22.87 -28.35
N ASN A 64 3.07 -23.92 -27.59
CA ASN A 64 2.39 -23.80 -26.29
C ASN A 64 3.27 -23.05 -25.29
N ILE A 65 4.58 -23.30 -25.29
CA ILE A 65 5.53 -22.60 -24.40
C ILE A 65 5.50 -21.08 -24.64
N ILE A 66 5.41 -20.63 -25.90
CA ILE A 66 5.32 -19.19 -26.21
C ILE A 66 4.04 -18.59 -25.62
N ILE A 67 2.90 -19.24 -25.83
CA ILE A 67 1.60 -18.77 -25.34
C ILE A 67 1.60 -18.73 -23.81
N ILE A 68 2.10 -19.79 -23.17
CA ILE A 68 2.23 -19.86 -21.70
C ILE A 68 3.10 -18.72 -21.19
N ASN A 69 4.26 -18.47 -21.80
CA ASN A 69 5.14 -17.37 -21.41
C ASN A 69 4.43 -16.01 -21.49
N ILE A 70 3.66 -15.74 -22.55
CA ILE A 70 2.88 -14.50 -22.68
C ILE A 70 1.83 -14.40 -21.57
N ILE A 71 1.06 -15.47 -21.33
CA ILE A 71 0.02 -15.52 -20.30
C ILE A 71 0.60 -15.22 -18.91
N PHE A 72 1.76 -15.77 -18.57
CA PHE A 72 2.36 -15.60 -17.26
C PHE A 72 3.18 -14.31 -17.12
N THR A 73 3.58 -13.66 -18.22
CA THR A 73 4.29 -12.38 -18.15
C THR A 73 3.41 -11.28 -17.53
N LEU A 74 2.13 -11.23 -17.89
CA LEU A 74 1.20 -10.21 -17.39
C LEU A 74 0.99 -10.24 -15.86
N PRO A 75 0.65 -11.38 -15.21
CA PRO A 75 0.49 -11.43 -13.76
C PRO A 75 1.81 -11.23 -13.02
N ILE A 76 2.95 -11.68 -13.57
CA ILE A 76 4.28 -11.40 -12.98
C ILE A 76 4.59 -9.90 -13.03
N MET A 77 4.30 -9.24 -14.16
CA MET A 77 4.46 -7.79 -14.29
C MET A 77 3.54 -7.05 -13.32
N TRP A 78 2.28 -7.49 -13.17
CA TRP A 78 1.35 -6.94 -12.18
C TRP A 78 1.89 -7.07 -10.74
N LEU A 79 2.45 -8.23 -10.37
CA LEU A 79 3.10 -8.44 -9.06
C LEU A 79 4.30 -7.51 -8.85
N ILE A 80 5.15 -7.35 -9.86
CA ILE A 80 6.30 -6.45 -9.76
C ILE A 80 5.82 -5.02 -9.55
N LEU A 81 4.81 -4.58 -10.31
CA LEU A 81 4.24 -3.25 -10.20
C LEU A 81 3.56 -3.04 -8.84
N SER A 82 2.81 -4.01 -8.31
CA SER A 82 2.16 -3.92 -7.00
C SER A 82 3.16 -3.76 -5.85
N VAL A 83 4.35 -4.36 -6.00
CA VAL A 83 5.43 -4.27 -5.01
C VAL A 83 6.30 -3.01 -5.20
N THR A 84 6.29 -2.38 -6.38
CA THR A 84 7.17 -1.24 -6.71
C THR A 84 6.40 0.07 -6.87
N ILE A 85 5.76 0.27 -8.02
CA ILE A 85 5.16 1.56 -8.42
C ILE A 85 3.77 1.76 -7.82
N TRP A 86 2.97 0.69 -7.72
CA TRP A 86 1.58 0.74 -7.24
C TRP A 86 1.43 0.52 -5.74
N ARG A 87 2.54 0.57 -5.00
CA ARG A 87 2.59 0.40 -3.53
C ARG A 87 2.00 1.58 -2.74
N GLY A 88 1.60 2.64 -3.44
CA GLY A 88 1.05 3.86 -2.83
C GLY A 88 2.13 4.78 -2.25
N VAL A 89 1.70 5.99 -1.86
CA VAL A 89 2.59 7.05 -1.33
C VAL A 89 3.09 6.75 0.08
N GLN A 90 2.41 5.85 0.80
CA GLN A 90 2.72 5.48 2.19
C GLN A 90 4.03 4.67 2.30
N TYR A 91 4.39 3.91 1.26
CA TYR A 91 5.61 3.11 1.19
C TYR A 91 6.35 3.35 -0.14
N PRO A 92 6.88 4.57 -0.37
CA PRO A 92 7.49 4.93 -1.63
C PRO A 92 8.70 4.02 -1.89
N TRP A 93 8.85 3.60 -3.14
CA TRP A 93 9.99 2.79 -3.54
C TRP A 93 11.29 3.59 -3.36
N ASN A 94 12.11 3.18 -2.39
CA ASN A 94 13.41 3.80 -2.06
C ASN A 94 14.60 2.92 -2.47
N GLY A 95 14.36 1.84 -3.23
CA GLY A 95 15.41 0.91 -3.67
C GLY A 95 15.86 -0.10 -2.62
N GLU A 96 15.55 0.09 -1.34
CA GLU A 96 16.00 -0.79 -0.25
C GLU A 96 15.09 -2.00 0.02
N LEU A 97 13.97 -2.14 -0.68
CA LEU A 97 12.98 -3.18 -0.38
C LEU A 97 13.52 -4.61 -0.46
N PHE A 98 14.41 -4.91 -1.42
CA PHE A 98 14.95 -6.26 -1.58
C PHE A 98 16.15 -6.53 -0.65
N PHE A 99 16.81 -5.47 -0.18
CA PHE A 99 18.04 -5.54 0.61
C PHE A 99 18.08 -4.43 1.67
N PRO A 100 17.13 -4.38 2.61
CA PRO A 100 17.14 -3.36 3.63
C PRO A 100 18.39 -3.52 4.49
N SER A 101 19.20 -2.47 4.55
CA SER A 101 20.41 -2.46 5.36
C SER A 101 20.05 -2.70 6.82
N LYS A 102 20.98 -3.27 7.60
CA LYS A 102 20.77 -3.45 9.05
C LYS A 102 20.48 -2.11 9.73
N GLU A 103 21.04 -1.03 9.22
CA GLU A 103 20.83 0.33 9.67
C GLU A 103 19.42 0.82 9.35
N SER A 104 18.93 0.63 8.12
CA SER A 104 17.57 1.06 7.78
C SER A 104 16.51 0.28 8.55
N LYS A 105 16.66 -1.03 8.72
CA LYS A 105 15.78 -1.82 9.61
C LYS A 105 15.73 -1.26 11.03
N ARG A 106 16.89 -0.86 11.59
CA ARG A 106 16.96 -0.24 12.93
C ARG A 106 16.26 1.12 12.96
N LEU A 107 16.50 1.96 11.96
CA LEU A 107 15.89 3.28 11.86
C LEU A 107 14.35 3.19 11.75
N TYR A 108 13.83 2.23 10.97
CA TYR A 108 12.38 2.00 10.89
C TYR A 108 11.82 1.52 12.23
N ALA A 109 12.46 0.55 12.90
CA ALA A 109 12.02 0.08 14.20
C ALA A 109 12.05 1.18 15.28
N GLU A 110 13.06 2.06 15.23
CA GLU A 110 13.15 3.22 16.13
C GLU A 110 12.06 4.25 15.84
N LYS A 111 11.80 4.55 14.56
CA LYS A 111 10.70 5.43 14.16
C LYS A 111 9.34 4.89 14.60
N GLU A 112 9.08 3.60 14.39
CA GLU A 112 7.84 2.94 14.80
C GLU A 112 7.65 3.03 16.32
N LYS A 113 8.70 2.73 17.10
CA LYS A 113 8.67 2.89 18.56
C LYS A 113 8.38 4.33 18.97
N ASN A 114 8.97 5.32 18.29
CA ASN A 114 8.73 6.72 18.58
C ASN A 114 7.29 7.13 18.24
N TRP A 115 6.72 6.64 17.13
CA TRP A 115 5.33 6.90 16.75
C TRP A 115 4.34 6.32 17.76
N ILE A 116 4.60 5.10 18.27
CA ILE A 116 3.78 4.49 19.33
C ILE A 116 3.82 5.37 20.59
N SER A 117 5.02 5.75 21.04
CA SER A 117 5.18 6.58 22.23
C SER A 117 4.52 7.95 22.10
N GLU A 118 4.61 8.59 20.93
CA GLU A 118 3.97 9.88 20.65
C GLU A 118 2.45 9.74 20.61
N ARG A 119 1.93 8.69 19.96
CA ARG A 119 0.49 8.39 19.91
C ARG A 119 -0.07 8.19 21.32
N ASP A 120 0.59 7.38 22.14
CA ASP A 120 0.11 7.07 23.50
C ASP A 120 0.10 8.34 24.38
N SER A 121 1.08 9.23 24.20
CA SER A 121 1.11 10.55 24.87
C SER A 121 -0.05 11.44 24.44
N LEU A 122 -0.41 11.43 23.14
CA LEU A 122 -1.56 12.18 22.62
C LEU A 122 -2.89 11.58 23.08
N ILE A 123 -2.99 10.25 23.19
CA ILE A 123 -4.17 9.58 23.76
C ILE A 123 -4.35 10.02 25.20
N HIS A 124 -3.29 10.01 26.00
CA HIS A 124 -3.37 10.50 27.37
C HIS A 124 -3.77 11.98 27.44
N LEU A 125 -3.28 12.81 26.50
CA LEU A 125 -3.68 14.22 26.41
C LEU A 125 -5.18 14.39 26.19
N ILE A 126 -5.79 13.63 25.28
CA ILE A 126 -7.25 13.74 25.01
C ILE A 126 -8.12 13.12 26.10
N GLU A 127 -7.56 12.22 26.92
CA GLU A 127 -8.23 11.74 28.14
C GLU A 127 -8.32 12.84 29.19
N LEU A 128 -7.27 13.66 29.31
CA LEU A 128 -7.21 14.79 30.23
C LEU A 128 -7.99 16.02 29.70
N ASP A 129 -7.87 16.30 28.40
CA ASP A 129 -8.57 17.38 27.71
C ASP A 129 -9.20 16.89 26.39
N PRO A 130 -10.47 16.43 26.43
CA PRO A 130 -11.18 15.99 25.24
C PRO A 130 -11.42 17.09 24.19
N ASN A 131 -11.13 18.36 24.50
CA ASN A 131 -11.31 19.48 23.58
C ASN A 131 -10.04 19.83 22.81
N GLU A 132 -8.93 19.10 22.99
CA GLU A 132 -7.73 19.28 22.16
C GLU A 132 -7.95 18.71 20.75
N ILE A 133 -8.50 19.57 19.88
CA ILE A 133 -8.94 19.23 18.53
C ILE A 133 -7.77 18.69 17.68
N ASN A 134 -6.56 19.25 17.83
CA ASN A 134 -5.42 18.91 16.97
C ASN A 134 -4.84 17.53 17.28
N ALA A 135 -5.06 17.00 18.48
CA ALA A 135 -4.55 15.69 18.88
C ALA A 135 -5.22 14.57 18.08
N TYR A 136 -6.52 14.66 17.79
CA TYR A 136 -7.26 13.64 17.04
C TYR A 136 -6.67 13.38 15.65
N ALA A 137 -6.32 14.43 14.90
CA ALA A 137 -5.70 14.28 13.58
C ALA A 137 -4.33 13.63 13.66
N LYS A 138 -3.54 14.00 14.66
CA LYS A 138 -2.19 13.46 14.88
C LYS A 138 -2.25 12.00 15.28
N ILE A 139 -3.13 11.62 16.21
CA ILE A 139 -3.34 10.22 16.59
C ILE A 139 -3.77 9.42 15.37
N GLY A 140 -4.77 9.91 14.62
CA GLY A 140 -5.23 9.22 13.41
C GLY A 140 -4.11 9.01 12.37
N ARG A 141 -3.25 10.01 12.20
CA ARG A 141 -2.09 9.93 11.30
C ARG A 141 -1.05 8.92 11.80
N LEU A 142 -0.74 8.92 13.08
CA LEU A 142 0.20 7.97 13.68
C LEU A 142 -0.35 6.53 13.60
N SER A 143 -1.63 6.32 13.93
CA SER A 143 -2.29 5.02 13.74
C SER A 143 -2.26 4.57 12.27
N SER A 144 -2.47 5.48 11.32
CA SER A 144 -2.35 5.16 9.88
C SER A 144 -0.93 4.72 9.51
N LEU A 145 0.11 5.39 10.03
CA LEU A 145 1.51 5.00 9.83
C LEU A 145 1.85 3.65 10.46
N LEU A 146 1.17 3.27 11.54
CA LEU A 146 1.30 1.98 12.21
C LEU A 146 0.46 0.87 11.56
N GLY A 147 -0.30 1.17 10.49
CA GLY A 147 -1.17 0.21 9.81
C GLY A 147 -2.51 -0.06 10.51
N GLU A 148 -2.85 0.73 11.53
CA GLU A 148 -4.10 0.63 12.30
C GLU A 148 -5.22 1.45 11.64
N GLU A 149 -5.61 1.06 10.42
CA GLU A 149 -6.51 1.87 9.58
C GLU A 149 -7.89 2.15 10.20
N THR A 150 -8.45 1.20 10.94
CA THR A 150 -9.76 1.34 11.59
C THR A 150 -9.71 2.39 12.69
N GLU A 151 -8.64 2.40 13.47
CA GLU A 151 -8.39 3.37 14.52
C GLU A 151 -8.10 4.76 13.93
N ALA A 152 -7.26 4.82 12.90
CA ALA A 152 -6.99 6.04 12.15
C ALA A 152 -8.28 6.70 11.66
N LEU A 153 -9.14 5.93 10.99
CA LEU A 153 -10.42 6.39 10.47
C LEU A 153 -11.35 6.89 11.60
N ASN A 154 -11.34 6.23 12.76
CA ASN A 154 -12.15 6.64 13.89
C ASN A 154 -11.70 7.99 14.44
N TYR A 155 -10.40 8.19 14.65
CA TYR A 155 -9.87 9.45 15.16
C TYR A 155 -10.05 10.60 14.17
N TYR A 156 -9.88 10.38 12.87
CA TYR A 156 -10.20 11.40 11.86
C TYR A 156 -11.68 11.79 11.89
N LYS A 157 -12.61 10.84 12.07
CA LYS A 157 -14.04 11.16 12.22
C LYS A 157 -14.31 11.99 13.48
N ILE A 158 -13.65 11.69 14.59
CA ILE A 158 -13.82 12.46 15.83
C ILE A 158 -13.30 13.89 15.65
N GLY A 159 -12.08 14.06 15.12
CA GLY A 159 -11.51 15.38 14.85
C GLY A 159 -12.35 16.18 13.85
N ALA A 160 -12.81 15.55 12.77
CA ALA A 160 -13.67 16.20 11.78
C ALA A 160 -15.00 16.68 12.38
N LYS A 161 -15.64 15.87 13.25
CA LYS A 161 -16.85 16.26 13.98
C LYS A 161 -16.63 17.44 14.93
N LYS A 162 -15.41 17.58 15.46
CA LYS A 162 -15.01 18.73 16.29
C LYS A 162 -14.65 19.98 15.47
N GLY A 163 -14.70 19.90 14.14
CA GLY A 163 -14.46 21.03 13.24
C GLY A 163 -13.02 21.13 12.73
N ASP A 164 -12.15 20.14 13.01
CA ASP A 164 -10.77 20.16 12.49
C ASP A 164 -10.72 19.98 10.98
N ASN A 165 -10.30 21.02 10.27
CA ASN A 165 -10.12 20.95 8.82
C ASN A 165 -9.03 19.95 8.41
N PHE A 166 -8.01 19.72 9.23
CA PHE A 166 -6.96 18.74 8.91
C PHE A 166 -7.49 17.31 9.00
N SER A 167 -8.26 16.98 10.04
CA SER A 167 -8.97 15.70 10.15
C SER A 167 -10.00 15.49 9.05
N LYS A 168 -10.77 16.54 8.68
CA LYS A 168 -11.69 16.47 7.52
C LYS A 168 -10.94 16.14 6.24
N TYR A 169 -9.78 16.77 6.03
CA TYR A 169 -8.93 16.52 4.87
C TYR A 169 -8.44 15.06 4.84
N LEU A 170 -7.88 14.56 5.95
CA LEU A 170 -7.39 13.18 6.05
C LEU A 170 -8.53 12.17 5.87
N LEU A 171 -9.70 12.42 6.47
CA LEU A 171 -10.88 11.58 6.29
C LEU A 171 -11.38 11.56 4.84
N ALA A 172 -11.29 12.69 4.13
CA ALA A 172 -11.65 12.75 2.72
C ALA A 172 -10.72 11.89 1.86
N LYS A 173 -9.40 11.91 2.12
CA LYS A 173 -8.43 11.02 1.46
C LYS A 173 -8.73 9.54 1.71
N GLU A 174 -9.11 9.19 2.94
CA GLU A 174 -9.52 7.81 3.27
C GLU A 174 -10.80 7.40 2.52
N TYR A 175 -11.76 8.31 2.38
CA TYR A 175 -12.97 8.04 1.59
C TYR A 175 -12.67 7.89 0.10
N GLU A 176 -11.76 8.69 -0.46
CA GLU A 176 -11.32 8.49 -1.85
C GLU A 176 -10.66 7.13 -2.07
N ALA A 177 -9.77 6.71 -1.16
CA ALA A 177 -9.09 5.42 -1.25
C ALA A 177 -10.07 4.23 -1.22
N ARG A 178 -11.24 4.43 -0.61
CA ARG A 178 -12.34 3.45 -0.51
C ARG A 178 -13.44 3.65 -1.57
N ASP A 179 -13.17 4.45 -2.60
CA ASP A 179 -14.10 4.78 -3.69
C ASP A 179 -15.42 5.44 -3.21
N MET A 180 -15.41 6.05 -2.03
CA MET A 180 -16.55 6.77 -1.45
C MET A 180 -16.52 8.25 -1.84
N LYS A 181 -16.49 8.51 -3.15
CA LYS A 181 -16.25 9.83 -3.75
C LYS A 181 -17.17 10.94 -3.23
N ASP A 182 -18.45 10.65 -3.05
CA ASP A 182 -19.44 11.64 -2.56
C ASP A 182 -19.12 12.15 -1.15
N LYS A 183 -18.65 11.25 -0.27
CA LYS A 183 -18.27 11.62 1.10
C LYS A 183 -17.00 12.46 1.13
N ALA A 184 -16.04 12.16 0.26
CA ALA A 184 -14.83 12.98 0.11
C ALA A 184 -15.17 14.39 -0.40
N ILE A 185 -16.01 14.49 -1.44
CA ILE A 185 -16.49 15.77 -1.97
C ILE A 185 -17.20 16.60 -0.89
N PHE A 186 -18.06 15.97 -0.09
CA PHE A 186 -18.75 16.63 1.02
C PHE A 186 -17.76 17.26 2.00
N LEU A 187 -16.76 16.50 2.46
CA LEU A 187 -15.76 17.00 3.42
C LEU A 187 -14.90 18.13 2.83
N TYR A 188 -14.50 18.05 1.55
CA TYR A 188 -13.75 19.15 0.94
C TYR A 188 -14.57 20.43 0.82
N ARG A 189 -15.88 20.32 0.56
CA ARG A 189 -16.76 21.49 0.59
C ARG A 189 -16.83 22.08 1.98
N GLU A 190 -17.02 21.25 3.02
CA GLU A 190 -17.03 21.73 4.41
C GLU A 190 -15.72 22.42 4.82
N ILE A 191 -14.56 22.00 4.30
CA ILE A 191 -13.29 22.69 4.54
C ILE A 191 -13.28 24.06 3.86
N LEU A 192 -13.78 24.16 2.63
CA LEU A 192 -13.81 25.42 1.88
C LEU A 192 -14.88 26.40 2.37
N ASP A 193 -15.94 25.89 3.01
CA ASP A 193 -16.96 26.70 3.66
C ASP A 193 -16.40 27.41 4.91
N THR A 194 -15.46 26.77 5.63
CA THR A 194 -14.81 27.36 6.81
C THR A 194 -13.51 28.10 6.47
N ASP A 195 -12.73 27.59 5.53
CA ASP A 195 -11.49 28.16 5.02
C ASP A 195 -11.48 28.13 3.48
N SER A 196 -12.08 29.17 2.89
CA SER A 196 -12.15 29.34 1.44
C SER A 196 -10.78 29.47 0.75
N THR A 197 -9.71 29.72 1.51
CA THR A 197 -8.34 29.86 0.99
C THR A 197 -7.56 28.55 0.99
N HIS A 198 -8.14 27.47 1.51
CA HIS A 198 -7.48 26.16 1.62
C HIS A 198 -7.19 25.54 0.25
N GLN A 199 -6.00 25.82 -0.29
CA GLN A 199 -5.61 25.47 -1.67
C GLN A 199 -5.70 23.96 -1.93
N VAL A 200 -5.26 23.13 -1.00
CA VAL A 200 -5.21 21.67 -1.19
C VAL A 200 -6.62 21.09 -1.38
N ALA A 201 -7.57 21.43 -0.49
CA ALA A 201 -8.97 21.02 -0.62
C ALA A 201 -9.60 21.50 -1.94
N LYS A 202 -9.28 22.73 -2.38
CA LYS A 202 -9.76 23.26 -3.67
C LYS A 202 -9.25 22.45 -4.87
N ILE A 203 -7.97 22.08 -4.86
CA ILE A 203 -7.35 21.27 -5.93
C ILE A 203 -7.99 19.87 -5.95
N GLU A 204 -8.11 19.23 -4.79
CA GLU A 204 -8.66 17.87 -4.69
C GLU A 204 -10.14 17.82 -5.07
N LEU A 205 -10.94 18.80 -4.62
CA LEU A 205 -12.34 18.91 -5.02
C LEU A 205 -12.50 19.05 -6.53
N ARG A 206 -11.68 19.89 -7.18
CA ARG A 206 -11.70 20.06 -8.64
C ARG A 206 -11.34 18.75 -9.35
N ARG A 207 -10.36 18.01 -8.84
CA ARG A 207 -9.98 16.70 -9.40
C ARG A 207 -11.12 15.69 -9.30
N LEU A 208 -11.89 15.71 -8.22
CA LEU A 208 -13.02 14.80 -8.06
C LEU A 208 -14.25 15.21 -8.89
N LEU A 209 -14.44 16.48 -9.24
CA LEU A 209 -15.60 16.90 -10.04
C LEU A 209 -15.40 16.73 -11.54
N ASN A 210 -14.15 16.62 -12.00
CA ASN A 210 -13.79 16.29 -13.38
C ASN A 210 -13.75 14.78 -13.60
#